data_AF-A0A0D2Y014-F1
#
_entry.id   AF-A0A0D2Y014-F1
#
_cell.length_a   1.000
_cell.length_b   1.000
_cell.length_c   1.000
_cell.angle_alpha   90.00
_cell.angle_beta   90.00
_cell.angle_gamma   90.00
#
_symmetry.space_group_name_H-M   'P 1'
#
loop_
_entity.id
_entity.type
_entity.pdbx_description
1 polymer ?
#
loop_
_entity_poly.entity_id
_entity_poly.type
_entity_poly.pdbx_seq_one_letter_code
_entity_poly.pdbx_strand_id
1 'polypeptide(L)'
;MVGTVTQEHAHKDIDNAKSMGLDGFALNIGDATCEYVSQALSYLFPYAESVGFKLYISMDVYASGDACYHGAKSSQCHGPSDYQWIWDSYKGSSAYYQVKGRPLISTFSSGGFHNDTWIDWKKGLANDMFFMPDFDETEGYYDPADEWWSYWGPIVDGIFSWESAWPERKGFGGKYAGDVSNRCSRSIRGP
;
A
#
# COMPACT_ATOMS: atom_id res chain seq x y z
N MET A 1 -3.37 -0.49 -10.58
CA MET A 1 -4.78 -0.66 -10.18
C MET A 1 -5.21 -2.08 -10.51
N VAL A 2 -5.89 -2.75 -9.57
CA VAL A 2 -6.51 -4.07 -9.76
C VAL A 2 -7.84 -3.86 -10.47
N GLY A 3 -8.03 -4.57 -11.57
CA GLY A 3 -9.29 -4.60 -12.32
C GLY A 3 -9.62 -6.02 -12.73
N THR A 4 -10.56 -6.17 -13.67
CA THR A 4 -10.91 -7.48 -14.23
C THR A 4 -9.69 -8.11 -14.90
N VAL A 5 -9.28 -9.27 -14.40
CA VAL A 5 -8.14 -10.04 -14.89
C VAL A 5 -8.53 -11.51 -15.02
N THR A 6 -8.02 -12.19 -16.05
CA THR A 6 -8.14 -13.65 -16.15
C THR A 6 -7.00 -14.30 -15.39
N GLN A 7 -7.16 -15.57 -15.00
CA GLN A 7 -6.07 -16.30 -14.34
C GLN A 7 -4.80 -16.35 -15.21
N GLU A 8 -4.95 -16.56 -16.53
CA GLU A 8 -3.83 -16.59 -17.47
C GLU A 8 -3.08 -15.25 -17.49
N HIS A 9 -3.80 -14.11 -17.52
CA HIS A 9 -3.18 -12.80 -17.47
C HIS A 9 -2.47 -12.55 -16.13
N ALA A 10 -3.09 -12.91 -15.00
CA ALA A 10 -2.49 -12.74 -13.68
C ALA A 10 -1.16 -13.50 -13.56
N HIS A 11 -1.09 -14.73 -14.06
CA HIS A 11 0.15 -15.51 -14.07
C HIS A 11 1.20 -14.90 -15.00
N LYS A 12 0.79 -14.54 -16.21
CA LYS A 12 1.68 -13.94 -17.22
C LYS A 12 2.27 -12.61 -16.77
N ASP A 13 1.50 -11.79 -16.07
CA ASP A 13 1.98 -10.51 -15.52
C ASP A 13 3.05 -10.73 -14.45
N ILE A 14 2.85 -11.71 -13.55
CA ILE A 14 3.85 -12.11 -12.55
C ILE A 14 5.12 -12.65 -13.25
N ASP A 15 4.99 -13.54 -14.22
CA ASP A 15 6.13 -14.09 -14.96
C ASP A 15 6.93 -13.01 -15.69
N ASN A 16 6.24 -12.10 -16.37
CA ASN A 16 6.86 -10.98 -17.07
C ASN A 16 7.60 -10.07 -16.09
N ALA A 17 6.98 -9.69 -14.97
CA ALA A 17 7.60 -8.86 -13.96
C ALA A 17 8.86 -9.52 -13.37
N LYS A 18 8.79 -10.82 -13.07
CA LYS A 18 9.96 -11.61 -12.65
C LYS A 18 11.06 -11.62 -13.70
N SER A 19 10.71 -11.79 -14.98
CA SER A 19 11.69 -11.77 -16.08
C SER A 19 12.40 -10.42 -16.22
N MET A 20 11.75 -9.34 -15.79
CA MET A 20 12.31 -7.99 -15.73
C MET A 20 13.12 -7.71 -14.46
N GLY A 21 13.18 -8.66 -13.53
CA GLY A 21 13.89 -8.53 -12.25
C GLY A 21 13.08 -7.85 -11.14
N LEU A 22 11.77 -7.66 -11.33
CA LEU A 22 10.87 -7.26 -10.25
C LEU A 22 10.55 -8.48 -9.38
N ASP A 23 10.37 -8.25 -8.09
CA ASP A 23 10.12 -9.28 -7.08
C ASP A 23 8.73 -9.20 -6.45
N GLY A 24 7.96 -8.15 -6.75
CA GLY A 24 6.59 -8.03 -6.31
C GLY A 24 5.76 -6.93 -6.95
N PHE A 25 4.48 -6.90 -6.59
CA PHE A 25 3.53 -5.85 -6.96
C PHE A 25 2.93 -5.14 -5.75
N ALA A 26 2.77 -3.83 -5.90
CA ALA A 26 1.86 -3.01 -5.11
C ALA A 26 0.46 -3.05 -5.74
N LEU A 27 -0.49 -3.74 -5.11
CA LEU A 27 -1.85 -3.91 -5.63
C LEU A 27 -2.72 -2.72 -5.20
N ASN A 28 -2.79 -1.67 -6.03
CA ASN A 28 -3.74 -0.57 -5.85
C ASN A 28 -5.17 -1.08 -6.09
N ILE A 29 -6.02 -1.06 -5.07
CA ILE A 29 -7.41 -1.56 -5.12
C ILE A 29 -8.34 -0.38 -4.90
N GLY A 30 -9.17 -0.08 -5.90
CA GLY A 30 -10.13 1.04 -5.91
C GLY A 30 -11.40 0.78 -5.13
N ASP A 31 -12.05 -0.37 -5.36
CA ASP A 31 -13.26 -0.76 -4.65
C ASP A 31 -13.15 -2.23 -4.23
N ALA A 32 -12.81 -2.45 -2.96
CA ALA A 32 -12.65 -3.78 -2.39
C ALA A 32 -13.95 -4.60 -2.32
N THR A 33 -15.12 -3.98 -2.56
CA THR A 33 -16.43 -4.65 -2.51
C THR A 33 -16.80 -5.33 -3.83
N CYS A 34 -16.08 -5.00 -4.91
CA CYS A 34 -16.33 -5.56 -6.23
C CYS A 34 -15.85 -7.02 -6.38
N GLU A 35 -16.66 -7.86 -7.02
CA GLU A 35 -16.35 -9.30 -7.23
C GLU A 35 -15.06 -9.53 -8.03
N TYR A 36 -14.74 -8.65 -8.98
CA TYR A 36 -13.49 -8.79 -9.74
C TYR A 36 -12.25 -8.69 -8.85
N VAL A 37 -12.32 -8.03 -7.69
CA VAL A 37 -11.19 -7.93 -6.75
C VAL A 37 -10.94 -9.27 -6.09
N SER A 38 -11.97 -9.93 -5.55
CA SER A 38 -11.82 -11.24 -4.94
C SER A 38 -11.35 -12.28 -5.95
N GLN A 39 -11.84 -12.23 -7.18
CA GLN A 39 -11.39 -13.07 -8.27
C GLN A 39 -9.91 -12.82 -8.62
N ALA A 40 -9.51 -11.56 -8.82
CA ALA A 40 -8.12 -11.21 -9.14
C ALA A 40 -7.15 -11.69 -8.06
N LEU A 41 -7.45 -11.44 -6.78
CA LEU A 41 -6.60 -11.86 -5.67
C LEU A 41 -6.50 -13.39 -5.56
N SER A 42 -7.59 -14.11 -5.87
CA SER A 42 -7.60 -15.59 -5.89
C SER A 42 -6.67 -16.19 -6.96
N TYR A 43 -6.39 -15.45 -8.04
CA TYR A 43 -5.43 -15.85 -9.06
C TYR A 43 -4.01 -15.43 -8.72
N LEU A 44 -3.84 -14.21 -8.18
CA LEU A 44 -2.53 -13.63 -7.92
C LEU A 44 -1.81 -14.28 -6.74
N PHE A 45 -2.45 -14.42 -5.57
CA PHE A 45 -1.76 -14.87 -4.36
C PHE A 45 -1.22 -16.31 -4.46
N PRO A 46 -2.03 -17.34 -4.81
CA PRO A 46 -1.52 -18.71 -4.89
C PRO A 46 -0.42 -18.87 -5.94
N TYR A 47 -0.53 -18.16 -7.07
CA TYR A 47 0.50 -18.21 -8.10
C TYR A 47 1.79 -17.53 -7.64
N ALA A 48 1.69 -16.33 -7.05
CA ALA A 48 2.82 -15.62 -6.48
C ALA A 48 3.55 -16.47 -5.43
N GLU A 49 2.82 -17.21 -4.57
CA GLU A 49 3.41 -18.16 -3.63
C GLU A 49 4.21 -19.25 -4.33
N SER A 50 3.61 -19.86 -5.37
CA SER A 50 4.23 -20.97 -6.10
C SER A 50 5.54 -20.59 -6.81
N VAL A 51 5.70 -19.31 -7.15
CA VAL A 51 6.89 -18.80 -7.84
C VAL A 51 7.75 -17.89 -6.97
N GLY A 52 7.43 -17.71 -5.69
CA GLY A 52 8.19 -16.85 -4.77
C GLY A 52 8.12 -15.35 -5.08
N PHE A 53 7.08 -14.89 -5.77
CA PHE A 53 6.80 -13.47 -6.02
C PHE A 53 6.05 -12.86 -4.83
N LYS A 54 6.15 -11.54 -4.67
CA LYS A 54 5.55 -10.82 -3.53
C LYS A 54 4.41 -9.91 -3.94
N LEU A 55 3.42 -9.76 -3.07
CA LEU A 55 2.27 -8.90 -3.27
C LEU A 55 2.00 -8.13 -1.99
N TYR A 56 1.62 -6.87 -2.08
CA TYR A 56 1.01 -6.17 -0.94
C TYR A 56 -0.15 -5.30 -1.39
N ILE A 57 -1.00 -4.95 -0.44
CA ILE A 57 -2.21 -4.19 -0.72
C ILE A 57 -1.93 -2.70 -0.56
N SER A 58 -2.30 -1.94 -1.59
CA SER A 58 -2.42 -0.49 -1.55
C SER A 58 -3.88 -0.11 -1.62
N MET A 59 -4.44 0.38 -0.52
CA MET A 59 -5.85 0.74 -0.43
C MET A 59 -6.08 2.11 -1.09
N ASP A 60 -6.92 2.16 -2.12
CA ASP A 60 -7.31 3.43 -2.74
C ASP A 60 -8.64 3.88 -2.15
N VAL A 61 -8.55 4.38 -0.91
CA VAL A 61 -9.73 4.79 -0.15
C VAL A 61 -10.42 6.02 -0.73
N TYR A 62 -9.71 6.81 -1.53
CA TYR A 62 -10.29 7.91 -2.30
C TYR A 62 -11.17 7.38 -3.42
N ALA A 63 -10.66 6.45 -4.25
CA ALA A 63 -11.47 5.83 -5.30
C ALA A 63 -12.68 5.06 -4.72
N SER A 64 -12.52 4.33 -3.61
CA SER A 64 -13.66 3.66 -2.96
C SER A 64 -14.69 4.66 -2.45
N GLY A 65 -14.22 5.81 -1.93
CA GLY A 65 -15.08 6.90 -1.48
C GLY A 65 -15.82 7.56 -2.64
N ASP A 66 -15.15 7.82 -3.75
CA ASP A 66 -15.74 8.43 -4.96
C ASP A 66 -16.81 7.53 -5.59
N ALA A 67 -16.52 6.24 -5.77
CA ALA A 67 -17.50 5.24 -6.21
C ALA A 67 -18.74 5.22 -5.30
N CYS A 68 -18.52 5.45 -4.00
CA CYS A 68 -19.53 5.59 -2.98
C CYS A 68 -20.44 6.82 -3.13
N TYR A 69 -19.91 7.96 -3.57
CA TYR A 69 -20.71 9.17 -3.82
C TYR A 69 -21.41 9.19 -5.19
N HIS A 70 -20.91 8.41 -6.16
CA HIS A 70 -21.41 8.42 -7.54
C HIS A 70 -22.27 7.21 -7.96
N GLY A 71 -22.62 6.30 -7.03
CA GLY A 71 -23.56 5.22 -7.35
C GLY A 71 -23.56 4.00 -6.44
N ALA A 72 -22.59 3.83 -5.53
CA ALA A 72 -22.71 2.82 -4.49
C ALA A 72 -23.75 3.24 -3.44
N LYS A 73 -24.42 2.28 -2.81
CA LYS A 73 -25.37 2.60 -1.73
C LYS A 73 -24.55 3.14 -0.55
N SER A 74 -24.93 4.29 0.02
CA SER A 74 -24.21 4.93 1.14
C SER A 74 -23.93 4.01 2.35
N SER A 75 -24.67 2.92 2.50
CA SER A 75 -24.44 1.86 3.49
C SER A 75 -23.27 0.92 3.17
N GLN A 76 -22.48 1.18 2.12
CA GLN A 76 -21.36 0.35 1.67
C GLN A 76 -20.01 1.09 1.77
N CYS A 77 -19.99 2.24 2.43
CA CYS A 77 -18.87 3.18 2.42
C CYS A 77 -18.23 3.25 3.79
N HIS A 78 -17.33 2.31 4.08
CA HIS A 78 -16.69 2.17 5.40
C HIS A 78 -15.19 2.53 5.36
N GLY A 79 -14.73 3.11 4.24
CA GLY A 79 -13.36 3.59 4.05
C GLY A 79 -12.37 2.44 4.15
N PRO A 80 -11.33 2.53 4.99
CA PRO A 80 -10.35 1.45 5.12
C PRO A 80 -10.96 0.13 5.65
N SER A 81 -12.12 0.18 6.30
CA SER A 81 -12.78 -1.03 6.82
C SER A 81 -13.31 -1.95 5.72
N ASP A 82 -13.58 -1.45 4.51
CA ASP A 82 -14.04 -2.27 3.38
C ASP A 82 -12.97 -3.28 2.92
N TYR A 83 -11.71 -3.10 3.33
CA TYR A 83 -10.57 -3.95 2.99
C TYR A 83 -10.31 -5.07 4.01
N GLN A 84 -11.06 -5.13 5.12
CA GLN A 84 -10.87 -6.10 6.22
C GLN A 84 -10.84 -7.55 5.72
N TRP A 85 -11.73 -7.92 4.79
CA TRP A 85 -11.81 -9.28 4.28
C TRP A 85 -10.53 -9.70 3.52
N ILE A 86 -9.85 -8.75 2.86
CA ILE A 86 -8.58 -9.00 2.15
C ILE A 86 -7.50 -9.35 3.16
N TRP A 87 -7.43 -8.59 4.27
CA TRP A 87 -6.51 -8.88 5.35
C TRP A 87 -6.73 -10.29 5.92
N ASP A 88 -7.97 -10.60 6.29
CA ASP A 88 -8.28 -11.90 6.90
C ASP A 88 -8.02 -13.08 5.96
N SER A 89 -8.18 -12.87 4.64
CA SER A 89 -7.93 -13.90 3.62
C SER A 89 -6.45 -14.13 3.35
N TYR A 90 -5.63 -13.08 3.32
CA TYR A 90 -4.28 -13.16 2.73
C TYR A 90 -3.13 -12.84 3.68
N LYS A 91 -3.36 -12.31 4.89
CA LYS A 91 -2.25 -11.92 5.82
C LYS A 91 -1.26 -13.05 6.14
N GLY A 92 -1.72 -14.31 6.08
CA GLY A 92 -0.91 -15.50 6.33
C GLY A 92 -0.21 -16.07 5.09
N SER A 93 -0.45 -15.49 3.90
CA SER A 93 0.18 -15.95 2.66
C SER A 93 1.67 -15.69 2.68
N SER A 94 2.44 -16.68 2.22
CA SER A 94 3.89 -16.56 2.04
C SER A 94 4.29 -15.57 0.94
N ALA A 95 3.35 -15.23 0.04
CA ALA A 95 3.51 -14.20 -0.99
C ALA A 95 3.22 -12.80 -0.47
N TYR A 96 2.58 -12.63 0.70
CA TYR A 96 2.32 -11.30 1.24
C TYR A 96 3.66 -10.64 1.61
N TYR A 97 3.99 -9.51 1.01
CA TYR A 97 5.24 -8.80 1.26
C TYR A 97 5.29 -8.32 2.71
N GLN A 98 6.42 -8.55 3.37
CA GLN A 98 6.59 -8.21 4.79
C GLN A 98 7.74 -7.23 4.98
N VAL A 99 7.53 -6.29 5.90
CA VAL A 99 8.56 -5.37 6.39
C VAL A 99 8.70 -5.60 7.89
N LYS A 100 9.93 -5.89 8.34
CA LYS A 100 10.22 -6.25 9.75
C LYS A 100 9.33 -7.40 10.26
N GLY A 101 9.04 -8.38 9.39
CA GLY A 101 8.22 -9.55 9.72
C GLY A 101 6.71 -9.30 9.82
N ARG A 102 6.23 -8.10 9.45
CA ARG A 102 4.79 -7.74 9.44
C ARG A 102 4.31 -7.51 8.01
N PRO A 103 3.11 -7.98 7.62
CA PRO A 103 2.57 -7.73 6.27
C PRO A 103 2.45 -6.22 6.00
N LEU A 104 2.91 -5.77 4.84
CA LEU A 104 2.91 -4.36 4.44
C LEU A 104 1.51 -3.94 3.94
N ILE A 105 0.96 -2.87 4.49
CA ILE A 105 -0.21 -2.20 3.90
C ILE A 105 0.16 -0.75 3.59
N SER A 106 -0.20 -0.30 2.40
CA SER A 106 -0.06 1.08 1.96
C SER A 106 -1.40 1.64 1.49
N THR A 107 -1.40 2.89 1.04
CA THR A 107 -2.58 3.58 0.51
C THR A 107 -2.22 4.34 -0.76
N PHE A 108 -3.23 4.73 -1.53
CA PHE A 108 -3.09 5.77 -2.55
C PHE A 108 -3.20 7.18 -1.95
N SER A 109 -4.02 7.33 -0.91
CA SER A 109 -4.23 8.60 -0.19
C SER A 109 -4.83 8.32 1.19
N SER A 110 -5.02 9.35 2.01
CA SER A 110 -5.81 9.28 3.24
C SER A 110 -7.32 9.22 2.97
N GLY A 111 -7.76 9.49 1.74
CA GLY A 111 -9.17 9.57 1.37
C GLY A 111 -9.94 10.68 2.10
N GLY A 112 -9.23 11.64 2.72
CA GLY A 112 -9.81 12.67 3.57
C GLY A 112 -10.22 12.20 4.97
N PHE A 113 -9.89 10.96 5.37
CA PHE A 113 -10.17 10.45 6.71
C PHE A 113 -9.19 10.99 7.75
N HIS A 114 -9.65 11.16 8.99
CA HIS A 114 -8.83 11.62 10.11
C HIS A 114 -8.07 10.48 10.79
N ASN A 115 -7.05 10.82 11.59
CA ASN A 115 -6.18 9.85 12.23
C ASN A 115 -6.92 8.86 13.15
N ASP A 116 -8.02 9.27 13.79
CA ASP A 116 -8.88 8.43 14.62
C ASP A 116 -9.51 7.26 13.84
N THR A 117 -9.95 7.51 12.61
CA THR A 117 -10.49 6.50 11.70
C THR A 117 -9.45 5.42 11.41
N TRP A 118 -8.22 5.84 11.11
CA TRP A 118 -7.11 4.93 10.86
C TRP A 118 -6.68 4.17 12.12
N ILE A 119 -6.69 4.83 13.29
CA ILE A 119 -6.41 4.17 14.58
C ILE A 119 -7.41 3.04 14.82
N ASP A 120 -8.70 3.29 14.65
CA ASP A 120 -9.74 2.30 14.90
C ASP A 120 -9.70 1.16 13.89
N TRP A 121 -9.43 1.46 12.61
CA TRP A 121 -9.18 0.45 11.60
C TRP A 121 -7.97 -0.44 11.96
N LYS A 122 -6.82 0.14 12.33
CA LYS A 122 -5.62 -0.65 12.71
C LYS A 122 -5.90 -1.56 13.91
N LYS A 123 -6.71 -1.12 14.88
CA LYS A 123 -7.15 -1.97 16.01
C LYS A 123 -7.96 -3.17 15.52
N GLY A 124 -8.85 -2.99 14.54
CA GLY A 124 -9.60 -4.09 13.90
C GLY A 124 -8.69 -5.16 13.28
N LEU A 125 -7.50 -4.75 12.83
CA LEU A 125 -6.45 -5.61 12.31
C LEU A 125 -5.43 -6.07 13.38
N ALA A 126 -5.75 -5.92 14.67
CA ALA A 126 -4.89 -6.22 15.81
C ALA A 126 -3.54 -5.46 15.83
N ASN A 127 -3.37 -4.42 15.01
CA ASN A 127 -2.10 -3.75 14.77
C ASN A 127 -0.98 -4.68 14.26
N ASP A 128 -1.30 -5.77 13.57
CA ASP A 128 -0.31 -6.76 13.13
C ASP A 128 0.38 -6.46 11.79
N MET A 129 0.10 -5.29 11.19
CA MET A 129 0.60 -4.85 9.89
C MET A 129 1.74 -3.83 9.98
N PHE A 130 2.64 -3.79 9.01
CA PHE A 130 3.50 -2.62 8.81
C PHE A 130 2.72 -1.60 7.98
N PHE A 131 2.25 -0.50 8.59
CA PHE A 131 1.44 0.49 7.89
C PHE A 131 2.30 1.62 7.32
N MET A 132 2.33 1.71 6.01
CA MET A 132 3.18 2.65 5.25
C MET A 132 2.32 3.38 4.20
N PRO A 133 1.43 4.30 4.62
CA PRO A 133 0.50 4.95 3.71
C PRO A 133 1.19 5.98 2.80
N ASP A 134 0.51 6.27 1.69
CA ASP A 134 0.65 7.53 0.96
C ASP A 134 -0.45 8.47 1.41
N PHE A 135 -0.09 9.58 2.08
CA PHE A 135 -0.99 10.64 2.54
C PHE A 135 -0.53 11.99 1.96
N ASP A 136 -0.02 11.97 0.73
CA ASP A 136 0.62 13.11 0.11
C ASP A 136 -0.29 14.29 -0.18
N GLU A 137 -1.60 14.08 -0.13
CA GLU A 137 -2.59 15.13 -0.25
C GLU A 137 -2.77 15.93 1.05
N THR A 138 -2.19 15.47 2.16
CA THR A 138 -2.33 16.11 3.47
C THR A 138 -1.29 17.24 3.67
N GLU A 139 -1.72 18.32 4.31
CA GLU A 139 -0.87 19.48 4.57
C GLU A 139 0.35 19.12 5.44
N GLY A 140 1.55 19.50 4.98
CA GLY A 140 2.81 19.30 5.69
C GLY A 140 3.52 17.97 5.41
N TYR A 141 2.95 17.10 4.58
CA TYR A 141 3.54 15.80 4.21
C TYR A 141 4.88 15.95 3.46
N TYR A 142 4.90 16.75 2.40
CA TYR A 142 6.10 17.01 1.59
C TYR A 142 7.07 18.02 2.23
N ASP A 143 6.65 18.72 3.29
CA ASP A 143 7.47 19.69 4.04
C ASP A 143 8.08 19.11 5.32
N PRO A 144 8.13 17.78 5.43
CA PRO A 144 8.20 17.02 6.69
C PRO A 144 7.81 17.76 7.98
N ALA A 145 6.71 18.51 7.97
CA ALA A 145 6.34 19.44 9.02
C ALA A 145 6.16 18.75 10.37
N ASP A 146 6.62 19.37 11.46
CA ASP A 146 6.56 18.74 12.79
C ASP A 146 5.11 18.50 13.24
N GLU A 147 4.18 19.33 12.79
CA GLU A 147 2.73 19.20 13.00
C GLU A 147 2.18 17.95 12.31
N TRP A 148 2.60 17.68 11.07
CA TRP A 148 2.20 16.47 10.33
C TRP A 148 2.63 15.22 11.09
N TRP A 149 3.88 15.19 11.55
CA TRP A 149 4.40 14.06 12.31
C TRP A 149 3.80 13.93 13.71
N SER A 150 3.41 15.04 14.33
CA SER A 150 2.69 15.01 15.60
C SER A 150 1.29 14.39 15.45
N TYR A 151 0.64 14.65 14.31
CA TYR A 151 -0.71 14.17 14.03
C TYR A 151 -0.76 12.74 13.46
N TRP A 152 0.11 12.42 12.49
CA TRP A 152 0.13 11.15 11.75
C TRP A 152 1.21 10.17 12.21
N GLY A 153 2.32 10.66 12.76
CA GLY A 153 3.44 9.84 13.21
C GLY A 153 3.07 8.69 14.16
N PRO A 154 2.13 8.86 15.11
CA PRO A 154 1.69 7.76 15.98
C PRO A 154 0.99 6.60 15.28
N ILE A 155 0.49 6.80 14.05
CA ILE A 155 -0.31 5.79 13.34
C ILE A 155 0.45 5.11 12.21
N VAL A 156 1.56 5.68 11.72
CA VAL A 156 2.34 5.15 10.60
C VAL A 156 3.63 4.47 11.07
N ASP A 157 3.98 3.35 10.46
CA ASP A 157 5.26 2.63 10.68
C ASP A 157 6.35 3.09 9.68
N GLY A 158 5.93 3.71 8.59
CA GLY A 158 6.75 4.31 7.54
C GLY A 158 5.85 5.14 6.62
N ILE A 159 6.40 5.60 5.50
CA ILE A 159 5.67 6.45 4.55
C ILE A 159 5.93 5.93 3.11
N PHE A 160 4.89 5.81 2.26
CA PHE A 160 4.96 5.45 0.81
C PHE A 160 4.50 6.56 -0.16
N SER A 161 5.14 6.77 -1.33
CA SER A 161 4.71 7.81 -2.29
C SER A 161 4.64 7.24 -3.71
N TRP A 162 3.57 7.56 -4.44
CA TRP A 162 3.38 7.16 -5.84
C TRP A 162 4.12 8.07 -6.84
N GLU A 163 4.11 9.38 -6.60
CA GLU A 163 4.45 10.38 -7.63
C GLU A 163 5.86 10.94 -7.50
N SER A 164 6.51 10.76 -6.36
CA SER A 164 7.85 11.32 -6.13
C SER A 164 8.60 10.56 -5.05
N ALA A 165 9.88 10.92 -4.86
CA ALA A 165 10.60 10.41 -3.72
C ALA A 165 10.41 11.36 -2.54
N TRP A 166 10.49 10.74 -1.37
CA TRP A 166 10.36 11.36 -0.07
C TRP A 166 11.28 12.55 0.13
N PRO A 167 10.84 13.66 0.74
CA PRO A 167 11.74 14.72 1.17
C PRO A 167 12.68 14.24 2.28
N GLU A 168 13.91 14.72 2.28
CA GLU A 168 14.90 14.41 3.31
C GLU A 168 14.48 14.95 4.68
N ARG A 169 14.28 14.08 5.68
CA ARG A 169 14.06 14.46 7.09
C ARG A 169 15.06 13.74 8.00
N LYS A 170 15.80 14.51 8.80
CA LYS A 170 16.76 13.98 9.79
C LYS A 170 17.74 12.94 9.19
N GLY A 171 18.12 13.13 7.92
CA GLY A 171 19.05 12.26 7.19
C GLY A 171 18.43 11.01 6.52
N PHE A 172 17.10 10.89 6.50
CA PHE A 172 16.36 9.81 5.83
C PHE A 172 15.47 10.37 4.71
N GLY A 173 15.28 9.62 3.62
CA GLY A 173 14.51 10.06 2.45
C GLY A 173 15.39 10.49 1.27
N GLY A 174 14.75 11.05 0.26
CA GLY A 174 15.33 11.56 -0.97
C GLY A 174 15.53 13.07 -0.97
N LYS A 175 16.55 13.55 -1.69
CA LYS A 175 16.77 15.00 -1.87
C LYS A 175 15.99 15.52 -3.10
N TYR A 176 15.65 14.64 -4.03
CA TYR A 176 14.97 14.94 -5.28
C TYR A 176 13.85 13.93 -5.54
N ALA A 177 12.80 14.32 -6.28
CA ALA A 177 11.77 13.39 -6.73
C ALA A 177 12.41 12.20 -7.48
N GLY A 178 12.12 10.96 -7.06
CA GLY A 178 12.70 9.72 -7.59
C GLY A 178 13.88 9.13 -6.81
N ASP A 179 14.42 9.79 -5.78
CA ASP A 179 15.39 9.21 -4.83
C ASP A 179 14.77 8.09 -3.95
N VAL A 180 14.72 6.86 -4.47
CA VAL A 180 14.24 5.65 -3.75
C VAL A 180 15.32 4.94 -2.91
N SER A 181 16.47 5.55 -2.68
CA SER A 181 17.58 4.90 -1.97
C SER A 181 17.55 5.12 -0.45
N ASN A 182 17.47 4.04 0.31
CA ASN A 182 17.99 4.03 1.68
C ASN A 182 19.52 4.10 1.60
N ARG A 183 20.13 5.27 1.86
CA ARG A 183 21.59 5.38 1.96
C ARG A 183 22.07 4.61 3.20
N CYS A 184 22.37 3.33 3.03
CA CYS A 184 23.53 2.74 3.70
C CYS A 184 24.76 3.19 2.92
N SER A 185 25.64 3.92 3.60
CA SER A 185 26.94 4.39 3.13
C SER A 185 27.62 3.45 2.13
N ARG A 186 27.76 3.88 0.87
CA ARG A 186 28.83 3.42 -0.01
C ARG A 186 29.84 4.55 -0.16
N SER A 187 30.86 4.51 0.69
CA SER A 187 32.19 4.98 0.33
C SER A 187 32.62 4.18 -0.91
N ILE A 188 32.50 4.76 -2.09
CA ILE A 188 33.27 4.30 -3.24
C ILE A 188 34.49 5.22 -3.31
N ARG A 189 35.64 4.62 -3.04
CA ARG A 189 36.95 5.22 -3.26
C ARG A 189 37.18 5.40 -4.75
N GLY A 190 37.61 6.62 -5.11
CA GLY A 190 38.70 6.89 -6.04
C GLY A 190 38.35 7.05 -7.53
N PRO A 191 39.24 7.68 -8.32
CA PRO A 191 40.46 8.41 -7.94
C PRO A 191 40.22 9.91 -7.62
#